data_AF-A0A961BYQ6-F1
#
_entry.id   AF-A0A961BYQ6-F1
#
_cell.length_a   1.000
_cell.length_b   1.000
_cell.length_c   1.000
_cell.angle_alpha   90.00
_cell.angle_beta   90.00
_cell.angle_gamma   90.00
#
_symmetry.space_group_name_H-M   'P 1'
#
loop_
_entity.id
_entity.type
_entity.pdbx_description
1 polymer ?
#
loop_
_entity_poly.entity_id
_entity_poly.type
_entity_poly.pdbx_seq_one_letter_code
_entity_poly.pdbx_strand_id
1 'polypeptide(L)' 'MTRFRTGAVTLATPEDTQAFGRALATLLRAVDLVIHTGDLGAGKTTLTQWIGAGLHVRGPITSST' A
#
# COMPACT_ATOMS: atom_id res chain seq x y z
N MET A 1 15.77 17.86 -11.74
CA MET A 1 14.49 18.42 -11.24
C MET A 1 13.41 17.37 -11.48
N THR A 2 13.13 16.53 -10.49
CA THR A 2 12.21 15.38 -10.65
C THR A 2 10.77 15.88 -10.63
N ARG A 3 10.02 15.66 -11.72
CA ARG A 3 8.59 15.99 -11.79
C ARG A 3 7.81 14.94 -11.00
N PHE A 4 7.11 15.36 -9.97
CA PHE A 4 6.12 14.52 -9.30
C PHE A 4 4.79 14.55 -10.09
N ARG A 5 4.14 13.39 -10.25
CA ARG A 5 2.77 13.28 -10.77
C ARG A 5 1.85 12.96 -9.60
N THR A 6 0.76 13.70 -9.49
CA THR A 6 -0.28 13.47 -8.47
C THR A 6 -1.45 12.74 -9.11
N GLY A 7 -2.03 11.79 -8.38
CA GLY A 7 -3.26 11.10 -8.73
C GLY A 7 -4.12 10.86 -7.48
N ALA A 8 -5.40 10.58 -7.68
CA ALA A 8 -6.34 10.24 -6.62
C ALA A 8 -7.15 9.01 -7.01
N VAL A 9 -7.47 8.17 -6.04
CA VAL A 9 -8.33 7.00 -6.18
C VAL A 9 -9.21 6.89 -4.95
N THR A 10 -10.47 6.51 -5.13
CA THR A 10 -11.40 6.22 -4.04
C THR A 10 -11.52 4.72 -3.88
N LEU A 11 -11.33 4.23 -2.66
CA LEU A 11 -11.43 2.81 -2.30
C LEU A 11 -12.64 2.68 -1.37
N ALA A 12 -13.80 2.38 -1.93
CA ALA A 12 -15.07 2.40 -1.18
C ALA A 12 -15.24 1.13 -0.33
N THR A 13 -14.56 0.05 -0.72
CA THR A 13 -14.68 -1.27 -0.10
C THR A 13 -13.33 -1.82 0.35
N PRO A 14 -13.32 -2.78 1.30
CA PRO A 14 -12.11 -3.52 1.64
C PRO A 14 -11.47 -4.21 0.43
N GLU A 15 -12.29 -4.75 -0.49
CA GLU A 15 -11.86 -5.42 -1.71
C GLU A 15 -11.14 -4.45 -2.66
N ASP A 16 -11.58 -3.18 -2.73
CA ASP A 16 -10.88 -2.14 -3.50
C ASP A 16 -9.47 -1.90 -2.94
N THR A 17 -9.34 -1.88 -1.61
CA THR A 17 -8.04 -1.70 -0.94
C THR A 17 -7.12 -2.89 -1.19
N GLN A 18 -7.68 -4.10 -1.21
CA GLN A 18 -6.95 -5.31 -1.57
C GLN A 18 -6.46 -5.28 -3.01
N ALA A 19 -7.35 -4.98 -3.96
CA ALA A 19 -7.01 -4.90 -5.38
C ALA A 19 -5.95 -3.82 -5.63
N PHE A 20 -6.12 -2.65 -5.02
CA PHE A 20 -5.19 -1.54 -5.13
C PHE A 20 -3.82 -1.89 -4.56
N GLY A 21 -3.73 -2.46 -3.36
CA GLY A 21 -2.45 -2.84 -2.75
C GLY A 21 -1.68 -3.85 -3.59
N ARG A 22 -2.37 -4.86 -4.14
CA ARG A 22 -1.75 -5.85 -5.04
C ARG A 22 -1.31 -5.23 -6.37
N ALA A 23 -2.10 -4.35 -6.97
CA ALA A 23 -1.72 -3.65 -8.19
C ALA A 23 -0.50 -2.75 -7.96
N LEU A 24 -0.50 -1.99 -6.86
CA LEU A 24 0.64 -1.15 -6.46
C LEU A 24 1.92 -1.97 -6.29
N ALA A 25 1.85 -3.15 -5.67
CA ALA A 25 2.99 -4.05 -5.51
C ALA A 25 3.68 -4.42 -6.84
N THR A 26 2.93 -4.55 -7.94
CA THR A 26 3.50 -4.86 -9.25
C THR A 26 4.33 -3.72 -9.86
N LEU A 27 4.15 -2.50 -9.34
CA LEU A 27 4.84 -1.30 -9.81
C LEU A 27 6.12 -1.03 -9.00
N LEU A 28 6.21 -1.58 -7.79
CA LEU A 28 7.34 -1.36 -6.88
C LEU A 28 8.56 -2.16 -7.32
N ARG A 29 9.73 -1.56 -7.16
CA ARG A 29 11.04 -2.12 -7.45
C ARG A 29 11.90 -2.09 -6.19
N ALA A 30 12.99 -2.86 -6.22
CA ALA A 30 14.00 -2.77 -5.18
C ALA A 30 14.48 -1.32 -5.05
N VAL A 31 14.71 -0.88 -3.80
CA VAL A 31 15.14 0.49 -3.44
C VAL A 31 14.02 1.54 -3.51
N ASP A 32 12.79 1.20 -3.92
CA ASP A 32 11.66 2.13 -3.81
C ASP A 32 11.28 2.40 -2.34
N LEU A 33 11.00 3.66 -2.02
CA LEU A 33 10.49 4.11 -0.71
C LEU A 33 9.05 4.59 -0.86
N VAL A 34 8.13 3.90 -0.20
CA VAL A 34 6.72 4.29 -0.11
C VAL A 34 6.43 4.84 1.27
N ILE A 35 5.99 6.09 1.35
CA ILE A 35 5.55 6.72 2.60
C ILE A 35 4.02 6.70 2.62
N HIS A 36 3.45 6.05 3.63
CA HIS A 36 2.00 6.00 3.82
C HIS A 36 1.59 6.75 5.09
N THR A 37 0.84 7.84 4.93
CA THR A 37 0.35 8.69 6.03
C THR A 37 -1.17 8.73 6.08
N GLY A 38 -1.70 9.07 7.25
CA GLY A 38 -3.14 9.12 7.53
C GLY A 38 -3.41 8.91 9.02
N ASP A 39 -4.62 9.22 9.46
CA ASP A 39 -5.02 9.16 10.87
C ASP A 39 -5.09 7.73 11.42
N LEU A 40 -5.30 7.61 12.74
CA LEU A 40 -5.56 6.32 13.37
C LEU A 40 -6.83 5.70 12.77
N GLY A 41 -6.76 4.42 12.40
CA GLY A 41 -7.88 3.72 11.76
C GLY A 41 -8.05 4.00 10.26
N ALA A 42 -7.22 4.84 9.63
CA ALA A 42 -7.31 5.16 8.19
C ALA A 42 -6.96 4.00 7.23
N GLY A 43 -6.75 2.77 7.75
CA GLY A 43 -6.47 1.59 6.91
C GLY A 43 -5.00 1.42 6.49
N LYS A 44 -4.06 2.16 7.08
CA LYS A 44 -2.63 2.11 6.68
C LYS A 44 -2.03 0.71 6.73
N THR A 45 -2.23 0.01 7.83
CA THR A 45 -1.73 -1.37 8.01
C THR A 45 -2.40 -2.33 7.03
N THR A 46 -3.70 -2.16 6.78
CA THR A 46 -4.46 -2.95 5.80
C THR A 46 -3.88 -2.80 4.40
N LEU A 47 -3.55 -1.58 3.97
CA LEU A 47 -2.91 -1.36 2.68
C LEU A 47 -1.53 -2.02 2.60
N THR A 48 -0.70 -1.86 3.64
CA THR A 48 0.63 -2.49 3.71
C THR A 48 0.55 -4.02 3.62
N GLN A 49 -0.44 -4.64 4.27
CA GLN A 49 -0.66 -6.09 4.18
C GLN A 49 -0.93 -6.53 2.74
N TRP A 50 -1.76 -5.80 2.00
CA TRP A 50 -2.07 -6.15 0.61
C TRP A 50 -0.94 -5.87 -0.37
N ILE A 51 -0.12 -4.83 -0.13
CA ILE A 51 1.14 -4.64 -0.85
C ILE A 51 2.07 -5.83 -0.61
N GLY A 52 2.27 -6.21 0.67
CA GLY A 52 3.12 -7.35 1.01
C GLY A 52 2.64 -8.66 0.42
N ALA A 53 1.32 -8.89 0.39
CA ALA A 53 0.73 -10.05 -0.29
C ALA A 53 1.05 -10.06 -1.79
N GLY A 54 0.96 -8.91 -2.48
CA GLY A 54 1.35 -8.77 -3.89
C GLY A 54 2.86 -8.96 -4.13
N LEU A 55 3.70 -8.67 -3.14
CA LEU A 55 5.14 -8.91 -3.15
C LEU A 55 5.54 -10.32 -2.67
N HIS A 56 4.57 -11.18 -2.35
CA HIS A 56 4.80 -12.53 -1.81
C HIS A 56 5.57 -12.56 -0.48
N VAL A 57 5.39 -11.53 0.36
CA VAL A 57 5.93 -11.51 1.73
C VAL A 57 5.37 -12.67 2.52
N ARG A 58 6.25 -13.43 3.20
CA ARG A 58 5.87 -14.56 4.04
C ARG A 58 5.60 -14.08 5.47
N GLY A 59 4.54 -14.61 6.07
CA GLY A 59 4.17 -14.31 7.46
C GLY A 59 3.29 -13.06 7.61
N PRO A 60 2.77 -12.81 8.82
CA PRO A 60 1.86 -11.70 9.06
C PRO A 60 2.58 -10.36 8.99
N ILE A 61 1.97 -9.38 8.32
CA ILE A 61 2.35 -7.98 8.41
C ILE A 61 1.49 -7.35 9.50
N THR A 62 2.12 -7.06 10.63
CA THR A 62 1.48 -6.44 11.79
C THR A 62 1.93 -5.00 11.92
N SER A 63 1.12 -4.18 12.61
CA SER A 63 1.58 -2.88 13.05
C SER A 63 2.57 -3.09 14.20
N SER A 64 3.79 -2.55 14.08
CA SER A 64 4.68 -2.38 15.22
C SER A 64 4.21 -1.12 15.97
N THR A 65 3.43 -1.30 17.03
CA THR A 65 3.33 -0.26 18.07
C THR A 65 4.68 0.03 18.66
#